data_AF-A0A2M7BMK5-F1
#
_entry.id   AF-A0A2M7BMK5-F1
#
_cell.length_a   1.000
_cell.length_b   1.000
_cell.length_c   1.000
_cell.angle_alpha   90.00
_cell.angle_beta   90.00
_cell.angle_gamma   90.00
#
_symmetry.space_group_name_H-M   'P 1'
#
loop_
_entity.id
_entity.type
_entity.pdbx_description
1 polymer ?
#
loop_
_entity_poly.entity_id
_entity_poly.type
_entity_poly.pdbx_seq_one_letter_code
_entity_poly.pdbx_strand_id
1 'polypeptide(L)' 'GKTVLWLLEKCTVAGGEPPWPLCVGDDRTDEDAFRAIRVRGVTVYVGAPGKTDAQYYLRNIGEVGAFLGRLARIRKR' A
#
# COMPACT_ATOMS: atom_id res chain seq x y z
N GLY A 1 -6.54 -2.28 8.90
CA GLY A 1 -6.49 -3.75 8.73
C GLY A 1 -7.74 -4.33 8.06
N LYS A 2 -8.84 -4.51 8.82
CA LYS A 2 -10.06 -5.21 8.35
C LYS A 2 -10.65 -4.66 7.05
N THR A 3 -10.69 -3.33 6.90
CA THR A 3 -11.19 -2.66 5.68
C THR A 3 -10.42 -3.06 4.43
N VAL A 4 -9.08 -3.16 4.52
CA VAL A 4 -8.24 -3.53 3.38
C VAL A 4 -8.47 -4.98 2.99
N LEU A 5 -8.61 -5.89 3.96
CA LEU A 5 -8.94 -7.29 3.69
C LEU A 5 -10.31 -7.44 3.03
N TRP A 6 -11.31 -6.70 3.51
CA TRP A 6 -12.64 -6.68 2.92
C TRP A 6 -12.61 -6.15 1.46
N LEU A 7 -11.85 -5.08 1.19
CA LEU A 7 -11.70 -4.55 -0.17
C LEU A 7 -11.03 -5.57 -1.11
N LEU A 8 -9.98 -6.25 -0.65
CA LEU A 8 -9.29 -7.29 -1.42
C LEU A 8 -10.22 -8.45 -1.80
N GLU A 9 -11.06 -8.89 -0.86
CA GLU A 9 -12.08 -9.91 -1.10
C GLU A 9 -13.06 -9.45 -2.19
N LYS A 10 -13.57 -8.22 -2.10
CA LYS A 10 -14.51 -7.67 -3.09
C LYS A 10 -13.90 -7.52 -4.48
N CYS A 11 -12.66 -7.04 -4.56
CA CYS A 11 -11.96 -6.93 -5.85
C CYS A 11 -11.68 -8.29 -6.49
N THR A 12 -11.36 -9.30 -5.68
CA THR A 12 -11.16 -10.68 -6.16
C THR A 12 -12.43 -11.22 -6.80
N VAL A 13 -13.58 -11.07 -6.13
CA VAL A 13 -14.88 -11.54 -6.63
C VAL A 13 -15.28 -10.83 -7.93
N ALA A 14 -14.93 -9.55 -8.09
CA ALA A 14 -15.28 -8.78 -9.28
C ALA A 14 -14.36 -9.02 -10.50
N GLY A 15 -13.10 -9.43 -10.29
CA GLY A 15 -12.05 -9.45 -11.32
C GLY A 15 -11.38 -10.81 -11.57
N GLY A 16 -11.82 -11.88 -10.89
CA GLY A 16 -11.28 -13.23 -11.03
C GLY A 16 -10.03 -13.49 -10.18
N GLU A 17 -8.98 -12.69 -10.33
CA GLU A 17 -7.74 -12.82 -9.53
C GLU A 17 -7.63 -11.75 -8.43
N PRO A 18 -7.09 -12.10 -7.25
CA PRO A 18 -6.87 -11.12 -6.19
C PRO A 18 -5.82 -10.09 -6.63
N PRO A 19 -6.11 -8.78 -6.51
CA PRO A 19 -5.15 -7.75 -6.88
C PRO A 19 -3.91 -7.78 -5.97
N TRP A 20 -2.81 -7.20 -6.43
CA TRP A 20 -1.64 -6.96 -5.59
C TRP A 20 -1.77 -5.60 -4.88
N PRO A 21 -2.03 -5.56 -3.56
CA PRO A 21 -2.29 -4.31 -2.85
C PRO A 21 -1.03 -3.47 -2.65
N LEU A 22 -1.24 -2.16 -2.71
CA LEU A 22 -0.30 -1.12 -2.29
C LEU A 22 -1.01 -0.24 -1.25
N CYS A 23 -0.49 -0.19 -0.02
CA CYS A 23 -0.94 0.75 1.01
C CYS A 23 0.11 1.83 1.25
N VAL A 24 -0.34 3.08 1.27
CA VAL A 24 0.48 4.27 1.55
C VAL A 24 -0.22 5.05 2.66
N GLY A 25 0.48 5.38 3.75
CA GLY A 25 -0.09 6.06 4.92
C GLY A 25 0.97 6.69 5.83
N ASP A 26 0.57 7.61 6.70
CA ASP A 26 1.46 8.46 7.52
C ASP A 26 1.31 8.27 9.03
N ASP A 27 0.27 7.58 9.49
CA ASP A 27 -0.10 7.53 10.91
C ASP A 27 -0.25 6.12 11.50
N ARG A 28 -0.60 6.07 12.78
CA ARG A 28 -0.72 4.81 13.54
C ARG A 28 -1.89 3.93 13.09
N THR A 29 -2.92 4.49 12.45
CA THR A 29 -4.08 3.74 11.95
C THR A 29 -3.72 2.92 10.70
N ASP A 30 -2.74 3.40 9.92
CA ASP A 30 -2.23 2.71 8.74
C ASP A 30 -1.42 1.45 9.07
N GLU A 31 -0.83 1.39 10.26
CA GLU A 31 -0.05 0.25 10.73
C GLU A 31 -0.85 -1.07 10.75
N ASP A 32 -2.15 -1.00 11.05
CA ASP A 32 -3.03 -2.17 10.97
C ASP A 32 -3.24 -2.63 9.52
N ALA A 33 -3.22 -1.71 8.55
CA ALA A 33 -3.25 -2.07 7.14
C ALA A 33 -1.92 -2.69 6.72
N PHE A 34 -0.79 -2.12 7.17
CA PHE A 34 0.53 -2.64 6.83
C PHE A 34 0.72 -4.08 7.31
N ARG A 35 0.41 -4.36 8.58
CA ARG A 35 0.44 -5.73 9.12
C ARG A 35 -0.42 -6.70 8.34
N ALA A 36 -1.60 -6.26 7.90
CA ALA A 36 -2.56 -7.11 7.20
C ALA A 36 -2.08 -7.56 5.81
N ILE A 37 -1.30 -6.74 5.10
CA ILE A 37 -0.95 -7.02 3.69
C ILE A 37 0.55 -7.17 3.41
N ARG A 38 1.45 -6.91 4.36
CA ARG A 38 2.92 -6.95 4.14
C ARG A 38 3.47 -8.25 3.56
N VAL A 39 2.75 -9.37 3.67
CA VAL A 39 3.15 -10.68 3.12
C VAL A 39 2.76 -10.82 1.64
N ARG A 40 1.75 -10.09 1.18
CA ARG A 40 1.17 -10.19 -0.16
C ARG A 40 0.78 -8.81 -0.69
N GLY A 41 1.71 -7.87 -0.60
CA GLY A 41 1.45 -6.47 -0.90
C GLY A 41 2.69 -5.61 -0.70
N VAL A 42 2.53 -4.33 -0.98
CA VAL A 42 3.55 -3.30 -0.73
C VAL A 42 3.00 -2.32 0.29
N THR A 43 3.77 -2.04 1.33
CA THR A 43 3.41 -1.11 2.40
C THR A 43 4.42 0.02 2.48
N VAL A 44 3.94 1.26 2.46
CA VAL A 44 4.76 2.48 2.40
C VAL A 44 4.33 3.44 3.49
N TYR A 45 5.25 3.77 4.39
CA TYR A 45 5.07 4.83 5.37
C TYR A 45 5.43 6.21 4.76
N VAL A 46 4.67 7.25 5.09
CA VAL A 46 4.95 8.62 4.65
C VAL A 46 5.41 9.45 5.85
N GLY A 47 6.69 9.80 5.88
CA GLY A 47 7.30 10.59 6.94
C GLY A 47 8.76 10.26 7.16
N ALA A 48 9.30 10.72 8.28
CA ALA A 48 10.64 10.37 8.71
C ALA A 48 10.71 8.88 9.08
N PRO A 49 11.82 8.16 8.77
CA PRO A 49 12.00 6.77 9.19
C PRO A 49 11.81 6.64 10.71
N GLY A 50 10.95 5.69 11.11
CA GLY A 50 10.56 5.48 12.49
C GLY A 50 10.08 4.06 12.73
N LYS A 51 9.41 3.83 13.87
CA LYS A 51 8.83 2.52 14.18
C LYS A 51 7.56 2.32 13.38
N THR A 52 7.65 1.54 12.30
CA THR A 52 6.55 1.19 11.40
C THR A 52 6.64 -0.27 10.96
N ASP A 53 5.51 -0.90 10.69
CA ASP A 53 5.39 -2.21 10.03
C ASP A 53 5.42 -2.11 8.49
N ALA A 54 5.57 -0.90 7.94
CA ALA A 54 5.77 -0.68 6.51
C ALA A 54 7.12 -1.24 6.02
N GLN A 55 7.15 -1.73 4.78
CA GLN A 55 8.37 -2.24 4.14
C GLN A 55 9.25 -1.11 3.57
N TYR A 56 8.63 0.01 3.22
CA TYR A 56 9.28 1.15 2.57
C TYR A 56 8.83 2.46 3.20
N TYR A 57 9.55 3.54 2.89
CA TYR A 57 9.17 4.89 3.32
C TYR A 57 9.31 5.89 2.17
N LEU A 58 8.47 6.93 2.22
CA LEU A 58 8.56 8.15 1.41
C LEU A 58 8.57 9.34 2.37
N ARG A 59 9.35 10.37 2.08
CA ARG A 59 9.59 11.47 3.04
C ARG A 59 8.41 12.42 3.18
N ASN A 60 7.60 12.57 2.14
CA ASN A 60 6.49 13.52 2.09
C ASN A 60 5.52 13.19 0.94
N ILE A 61 4.40 13.92 0.90
CA ILE A 61 3.35 13.80 -0.12
C ILE A 61 3.88 14.04 -1.55
N GLY A 62 4.87 14.91 -1.73
CA GLY A 62 5.49 15.14 -3.04
C GLY A 62 6.15 13.88 -3.62
N GLU A 63 6.83 13.11 -2.76
CA GLU A 63 7.41 11.83 -3.16
C GLU A 63 6.36 10.76 -3.45
N VAL A 64 5.21 10.79 -2.75
CA VAL A 64 4.06 9.93 -3.05
C VAL A 64 3.58 10.19 -4.47
N GLY A 65 3.39 11.47 -4.84
CA GLY A 65 2.99 11.85 -6.20
C GLY A 65 4.00 11.38 -7.26
N ALA A 66 5.29 11.62 -7.02
CA ALA A 66 6.34 11.16 -7.93
C ALA A 66 6.40 9.63 -8.06
N PHE A 67 6.20 8.91 -6.95
CA PHE A 67 6.15 7.45 -6.93
C PHE A 67 4.97 6.90 -7.73
N LEU A 68 3.75 7.37 -7.45
CA LEU A 68 2.54 6.94 -8.16
C LEU A 68 2.61 7.29 -9.65
N GLY A 69 3.15 8.46 -9.99
CA GLY A 69 3.37 8.86 -11.38
C GLY A 69 4.38 7.97 -12.11
N ARG A 70 5.41 7.44 -11.44
CA ARG A 70 6.31 6.42 -12.02
C ARG A 70 5.60 5.08 -12.18
N LEU A 71 4.87 4.65 -11.15
CA LEU A 71 4.13 3.39 -11.15
C LEU A 71 3.10 3.31 -12.29
N ALA A 72 2.35 4.38 -12.53
CA ALA A 72 1.35 4.47 -13.60
C ALA A 72 1.94 4.35 -15.02
N ARG A 73 3.24 4.61 -15.19
CA ARG A 73 3.94 4.46 -16.49
C ARG A 73 4.45 3.05 -16.73
N ILE A 74 4.41 2.18 -15.71
CA ILE A 74 4.80 0.77 -15.86
C ILE A 74 3.68 0.05 -16.60
N ARG A 75 3.97 -0.43 -17.81
CA ARG A 75 3.06 -1.32 -18.54
C ARG A 75 3.29 -2.75 -18.06
N LYS A 76 2.19 -3.49 -17.79
CA LYS A 76 2.24 -4.95 -17.73
C LYS A 76 2.81 -5.44 -19.06
N ARG A 77 3.87 -6.25 -19.01
CA ARG A 77 4.32 -7.03 -20.16
C ARG A 77 3.31 -8.13 -20.46
#